data_AF-A0A3D5JU52-F1
#
_entry.id   AF-A0A3D5JU52-F1
#
_cell.length_a   1.000
_cell.length_b   1.000
_cell.length_c   1.000
_cell.angle_alpha   90.00
_cell.angle_beta   90.00
_cell.angle_gamma   90.00
#
_symmetry.space_group_name_H-M   'P 1'
#
loop_
_entity.id
_entity.type
_entity.pdbx_description
1 polymer ?
#
loop_
_entity_poly.entity_id
_entity_poly.type
_entity_poly.pdbx_seq_one_letter_code
_entity_poly.pdbx_strand_id
1 'polypeptide(L)'
;RPILMTSFAFILGVVPMAISTGAGANARHAIGTGVIGGMVFATFLGLLMIPVFFIVVRRMLGDKLDEPSKEFVERQSEANAAHRPDR
;
A
#
# COMPACT_ATOMS: atom_id res chain seq x y z
N ARG A 1 -2.60 10.60 -9.04
CA ARG A 1 -2.36 9.46 -8.12
C ARG A 1 -3.71 8.79 -7.83
N PRO A 2 -3.91 7.53 -8.22
CA PRO A 2 -5.21 6.84 -8.14
C PRO A 2 -5.87 6.83 -6.75
N ILE A 3 -5.08 6.70 -5.67
CA ILE A 3 -5.59 6.63 -4.28
C ILE A 3 -6.34 7.90 -3.86
N LEU A 4 -5.82 9.07 -4.23
CA LEU A 4 -6.48 10.34 -3.92
C LEU A 4 -7.76 10.51 -4.74
N MET A 5 -7.77 10.03 -5.99
CA MET A 5 -8.95 10.13 -6.85
C MET A 5 -10.12 9.31 -6.30
N THR A 6 -9.88 8.08 -5.86
CA THR A 6 -10.94 7.22 -5.30
C THR A 6 -11.45 7.72 -3.96
N SER A 7 -10.55 8.15 -3.06
CA SER A 7 -10.93 8.68 -1.75
C SER A 7 -11.74 9.97 -1.87
N PHE A 8 -11.36 10.92 -2.74
CA PHE A 8 -12.16 12.12 -2.97
C PHE A 8 -13.51 11.83 -3.62
N ALA A 9 -13.56 10.98 -4.64
CA ALA A 9 -14.81 10.60 -5.29
C ALA A 9 -15.78 9.94 -4.30
N PHE A 10 -15.26 9.07 -3.44
CA PHE A 10 -16.06 8.40 -2.42
C PHE A 10 -16.56 9.38 -1.36
N ILE A 11 -15.69 10.23 -0.79
CA ILE A 11 -16.08 11.24 0.21
C ILE A 11 -17.21 12.13 -0.33
N LEU A 12 -17.06 12.65 -1.55
CA LEU A 12 -18.10 13.48 -2.19
C LEU A 12 -19.41 12.70 -2.43
N GLY A 13 -19.32 11.41 -2.74
CA GLY A 13 -20.49 10.53 -2.87
C GLY A 13 -21.25 10.30 -1.56
N VAL A 14 -20.56 10.35 -0.40
CA VAL A 14 -21.19 10.13 0.92
C VAL A 14 -21.68 11.44 1.57
N VAL A 15 -21.20 12.62 1.14
CA VAL A 15 -21.68 13.94 1.60
C VAL A 15 -23.22 14.06 1.58
N PRO A 16 -23.94 13.73 0.49
CA PRO A 16 -25.41 13.83 0.49
C PRO A 16 -26.10 12.91 1.50
N MET A 17 -25.52 11.75 1.83
CA MET A 17 -26.02 10.90 2.92
C MET A 17 -25.82 11.57 4.29
N ALA A 18 -24.70 12.27 4.48
CA ALA A 18 -24.36 12.94 5.73
C ALA A 18 -25.19 14.22 6.00
N ILE A 19 -25.90 14.75 5.00
CA ILE A 19 -26.81 15.91 5.14
C ILE A 19 -28.29 15.56 4.86
N SER A 20 -28.59 14.29 4.58
CA SER A 20 -29.94 13.84 4.23
C SER A 20 -30.91 13.94 5.39
N THR A 21 -32.02 14.65 5.22
CA THR A 21 -33.14 14.71 6.17
C THR A 21 -34.29 13.79 5.76
N GLY A 22 -35.14 13.39 6.71
CA GLY A 22 -36.33 12.55 6.48
C GLY A 22 -36.28 11.19 7.21
N ALA A 23 -37.14 10.26 6.80
CA ALA A 23 -37.19 8.92 7.42
C ALA A 23 -35.85 8.18 7.26
N GLY A 24 -35.30 7.71 8.37
CA GLY A 24 -33.99 7.05 8.40
C GLY A 24 -32.79 8.00 8.32
N ALA A 25 -32.99 9.33 8.44
CA ALA A 25 -31.91 10.32 8.45
C ALA A 25 -30.84 9.99 9.50
N ASN A 26 -31.23 9.63 10.72
CA ASN A 26 -30.27 9.26 11.77
C ASN A 26 -29.34 8.10 11.36
N ALA A 27 -29.87 7.10 10.64
CA ALA A 27 -29.06 5.98 10.14
C ALA A 27 -28.09 6.43 9.04
N ARG A 28 -28.54 7.30 8.12
CA ARG A 28 -27.71 7.85 7.03
C ARG A 28 -26.62 8.78 7.57
N HIS A 29 -26.93 9.62 8.56
CA HIS A 29 -25.95 10.45 9.25
C HIS A 29 -24.92 9.61 10.00
N ALA A 30 -25.34 8.56 10.72
CA ALA A 30 -24.43 7.67 11.43
C ALA A 30 -23.44 6.98 10.47
N ILE A 31 -23.95 6.44 9.36
CA ILE A 31 -23.11 5.81 8.33
C ILE A 31 -22.22 6.86 7.64
N GLY A 32 -22.80 7.99 7.23
CA GLY A 32 -22.09 9.02 6.47
C GLY A 32 -20.94 9.65 7.25
N THR A 33 -21.18 10.01 8.51
CA THR A 33 -20.13 10.59 9.38
C THR A 33 -19.02 9.57 9.70
N GLY A 34 -19.38 8.33 10.00
CA GLY A 34 -18.41 7.25 10.26
C GLY A 34 -17.53 6.95 9.04
N VAL A 35 -18.15 6.89 7.86
CA VAL A 35 -17.44 6.59 6.60
C VAL A 35 -16.53 7.75 6.18
N ILE A 36 -16.98 9.00 6.29
CA ILE A 36 -16.15 10.17 5.95
C ILE A 36 -14.91 10.21 6.87
N GLY A 37 -15.10 10.09 8.18
CA GLY A 37 -13.98 10.05 9.13
C GLY A 37 -13.05 8.87 8.89
N GLY A 38 -13.62 7.69 8.66
CA GLY A 38 -12.86 6.47 8.36
C GLY A 38 -12.04 6.58 7.08
N MET A 39 -12.57 7.18 6.02
CA MET A 39 -11.85 7.35 4.75
C MET A 39 -10.69 8.35 4.88
N VAL A 40 -10.89 9.46 5.61
CA VAL A 40 -9.81 10.42 5.88
C VAL A 40 -8.70 9.75 6.69
N PHE A 41 -9.06 9.06 7.76
CA PHE A 41 -8.11 8.35 8.61
C PHE A 41 -7.37 7.24 7.85
N ALA A 42 -8.09 6.40 7.10
CA ALA A 42 -7.52 5.32 6.30
C ALA A 42 -6.58 5.83 5.20
N THR A 43 -6.89 6.97 4.58
CA THR A 43 -6.01 7.57 3.58
C THR A 43 -4.73 8.08 4.22
N PHE A 44 -4.83 8.77 5.37
CA PHE A 44 -3.68 9.33 6.06
C PHE A 44 -2.78 8.26 6.66
N LEU A 45 -3.36 7.32 7.43
CA LEU A 45 -2.63 6.18 7.98
C LEU A 45 -2.16 5.25 6.87
N GLY A 46 -2.96 4.97 5.85
CA GLY A 46 -2.55 4.10 4.75
C GLY A 46 -1.30 4.61 4.05
N LEU A 47 -1.26 5.90 3.72
CA LEU A 47 -0.09 6.51 3.06
C LEU A 47 1.19 6.42 3.90
N LEU A 48 1.09 6.49 5.23
CA LEU A 48 2.24 6.44 6.15
C LEU A 48 2.57 5.01 6.59
N MET A 49 1.57 4.23 6.98
CA MET A 49 1.72 2.89 7.54
C MET A 49 2.06 1.87 6.48
N ILE A 50 1.48 1.90 5.27
CA ILE A 50 1.77 0.89 4.23
C ILE A 50 3.30 0.77 3.94
N PRO A 51 4.05 1.87 3.69
CA PRO A 51 5.48 1.75 3.43
C PRO A 51 6.27 1.30 4.67
N VAL A 52 5.89 1.76 5.87
CA VAL A 52 6.51 1.32 7.13
C VAL A 52 6.29 -0.18 7.34
N PHE A 53 5.06 -0.64 7.15
CA PHE A 53 4.70 -2.05 7.27
C PHE A 53 5.46 -2.90 6.26
N PHE A 54 5.59 -2.42 5.02
CA PHE A 54 6.37 -3.09 3.99
C PHE A 54 7.83 -3.28 4.43
N ILE A 55 8.47 -2.24 4.96
CA ILE A 55 9.86 -2.33 5.42
C ILE A 55 9.99 -3.23 6.66
N VAL A 56 9.06 -3.14 7.62
CA VAL A 56 9.08 -3.97 8.83
C VAL A 56 8.92 -5.45 8.47
N VAL A 57 7.92 -5.78 7.66
CA VAL A 57 7.69 -7.17 7.21
C VAL A 57 8.87 -7.67 6.37
N ARG A 58 9.39 -6.83 5.45
CA ARG A 58 10.58 -7.18 4.66
C ARG A 58 11.79 -7.41 5.56
N ARG A 59 12.01 -6.61 6.60
CA ARG A 59 13.14 -6.78 7.51
C ARG A 59 12.98 -8.00 8.41
N MET A 60 11.76 -8.36 8.78
CA MET A 60 11.50 -9.55 9.62
C MET A 60 11.55 -10.86 8.82
N LEU A 61 11.18 -10.84 7.54
CA LEU A 61 10.99 -12.04 6.72
C LEU A 61 11.98 -12.17 5.54
N GLY A 62 12.55 -11.06 5.09
CA GLY A 62 13.32 -10.93 3.84
C GLY A 62 14.79 -11.32 3.92
N ASP A 63 15.37 -11.47 5.12
CA ASP A 63 16.76 -11.94 5.27
C ASP A 63 16.99 -13.32 4.64
N LYS A 64 15.93 -14.12 4.42
CA LYS A 64 16.01 -15.43 3.73
C LYS A 64 15.76 -15.39 2.22
N LEU A 65 15.32 -14.27 1.67
CA LEU A 65 14.91 -14.16 0.24
C LEU A 65 15.85 -13.29 -0.59
N ASP A 66 16.63 -12.41 0.05
CA ASP A 66 17.62 -11.55 -0.61
C ASP A 66 19.01 -12.21 -0.72
N GLU A 67 19.18 -13.45 -0.24
CA GLU A 67 20.43 -14.21 -0.46
C GLU A 67 20.48 -14.67 -1.91
N PRO A 68 21.38 -14.13 -2.76
CA PRO A 68 21.47 -14.55 -4.15
C PRO A 68 21.75 -16.04 -4.16
N SER A 69 20.88 -16.82 -4.82
CA SER A 69 21.03 -18.27 -4.95
C SER A 69 22.48 -18.55 -5.32
N LYS A 70 23.16 -19.34 -4.49
CA LYS A 70 24.59 -19.66 -4.66
C LYS A 70 24.88 -20.19 -6.07
N GLU A 71 23.91 -20.85 -6.70
CA GLU A 71 23.95 -21.30 -8.08
C GLU A 71 24.07 -20.14 -9.11
N PHE A 72 23.36 -19.03 -8.90
CA PHE A 72 23.48 -17.84 -9.76
C PHE A 72 24.85 -17.15 -9.57
N VAL A 73 25.34 -17.08 -8.32
CA VAL A 73 26.65 -16.50 -8.00
C VAL A 73 27.78 -17.35 -8.61
N GLU A 74 27.67 -18.68 -8.51
CA GLU A 74 28.65 -19.62 -9.02
C GLU A 74 28.68 -19.61 -10.56
N ARG A 75 27.53 -19.74 -11.23
CA ARG A 75 27.45 -19.67 -12.70
C ARG A 75 27.88 -18.32 -13.26
N GLN A 76 27.64 -17.22 -12.53
CA GLN A 76 28.10 -15.90 -12.94
C GLN A 76 29.61 -15.70 -12.70
N SER A 77 30.18 -16.34 -11.68
CA SER A 77 31.63 -16.36 -11.45
C SER A 77 32.36 -17.19 -12.52
N GLU A 78 31.79 -18.32 -12.94
CA GLU A 78 32.29 -19.13 -14.05
C GLU A 78 32.18 -18.38 -15.38
N ALA A 79 31.05 -17.72 -15.65
CA ALA A 79 30.86 -16.91 -16.85
C ALA A 79 31.82 -15.71 -16.90
N ASN A 80 32.05 -15.03 -15.77
CA ASN A 80 33.03 -13.93 -15.70
C ASN A 80 34.48 -14.41 -15.76
N ALA A 81 34.78 -15.61 -15.25
CA ALA A 81 36.11 -16.22 -15.38
C ALA A 81 36.41 -16.63 -16.82
N ALA A 82 35.40 -17.13 -17.55
CA ALA A 82 35.51 -17.46 -18.96
C ALA A 82 35.59 -16.24 -19.88
N HIS A 83 35.09 -15.08 -19.44
CA HIS A 83 35.10 -13.82 -20.18
C HIS A 83 36.29 -12.91 -19.83
N ARG A 84 37.38 -13.43 -19.25
CA ARG A 84 38.64 -12.69 -19.18
C ARG A 84 39.38 -12.83 -20.52
N PRO A 85 39.35 -11.82 -21.43
CA PRO A 85 40.37 -11.72 -22.45
C PRO A 85 41.70 -11.53 -21.71
N ASP A 86 42.53 -12.53 -21.86
CA ASP A 86 43.96 -12.58 -21.61
C ASP A 86 44.64 -11.21 -21.77
N ARG A 87 45.33 -10.79 -20.69
CA ARG A 87 46.40 -9.80 -20.78
C ARG A 87 47.67 -10.47 -21.26
#